data_AF-A0A6N3J080-F1
#
_entry.id   AF-A0A6N3J080-F1
#
_cell.length_a   1.000
_cell.length_b   1.000
_cell.length_c   1.000
_cell.angle_alpha   90.00
_cell.angle_beta   90.00
_cell.angle_gamma   90.00
#
_symmetry.space_group_name_H-M   'P 1'
#
loop_
_entity.id
_entity.type
_entity.pdbx_description
1 polymer ?
#
loop_
_entity_poly.entity_id
_entity_poly.type
_entity_poly.pdbx_seq_one_letter_code
_entity_poly.pdbx_strand_id
1 'polypeptide(L)'
;MARYSPERKEAILKKLLPPHNLTVAEVAREEGIAVQTLYHWRDIARKEGRPVPGKTLTADDWSAEAKLAVIIETAPLSEAEINQYCREKGLFREQVQQWKQDCLAGFQTSEVQTKTIKQQAKADKAEIKSLQRELRYKEKALAEAAALLVLRKKLNALWGDDSEES
;
A
#
# COMPACT_ATOMS: atom_id res chain seq x y z
N MET A 1 10.66 16.96 -35.42
CA MET A 1 9.46 16.38 -34.77
C MET A 1 8.38 16.21 -35.83
N ALA A 2 7.82 15.00 -35.98
CA ALA A 2 6.71 14.78 -36.91
C ALA A 2 5.53 15.68 -36.52
N ARG A 3 5.11 16.56 -37.44
CA ARG A 3 3.92 17.41 -37.26
C ARG A 3 2.69 16.59 -37.60
N TYR A 4 2.05 16.03 -36.59
CA TYR A 4 0.76 15.36 -36.74
C TYR A 4 -0.35 16.41 -36.86
N SER A 5 -1.24 16.25 -37.86
CA SER A 5 -2.42 17.10 -38.01
C SER A 5 -3.35 16.96 -36.79
N PRO A 6 -4.13 17.99 -36.44
CA PRO A 6 -5.08 17.93 -35.32
C PRO A 6 -6.11 16.80 -35.52
N GLU A 7 -6.61 16.63 -36.74
CA GLU A 7 -7.56 15.58 -37.12
C GLU A 7 -7.01 14.18 -36.85
N ARG A 8 -5.73 13.95 -37.20
CA ARG A 8 -5.07 12.65 -36.96
C ARG A 8 -4.90 12.39 -35.48
N LYS A 9 -4.50 13.41 -34.69
CA LYS A 9 -4.39 13.27 -33.23
C LYS A 9 -5.72 12.88 -32.59
N GLU A 10 -6.82 13.50 -33.02
CA GLU A 10 -8.14 13.20 -32.49
C GLU A 10 -8.63 11.80 -32.88
N ALA A 11 -8.41 11.36 -34.12
CA ALA A 11 -8.74 9.99 -34.55
C ALA A 11 -8.00 8.94 -33.71
N ILE A 12 -6.73 9.18 -33.40
CA ILE A 12 -5.91 8.29 -32.59
C ILE A 12 -6.36 8.31 -31.12
N LEU A 13 -6.67 9.48 -30.56
CA LEU A 13 -7.19 9.58 -29.20
C LEU A 13 -8.56 8.90 -29.07
N LYS A 14 -9.42 8.95 -30.11
CA LYS A 14 -10.71 8.23 -30.13
C LYS A 14 -10.55 6.71 -30.02
N LYS A 15 -9.44 6.12 -30.50
CA LYS A 15 -9.16 4.69 -30.33
C LYS A 15 -8.93 4.28 -28.86
N LEU A 16 -8.47 5.22 -28.03
CA LEU A 16 -8.33 5.02 -26.58
C LEU A 16 -9.67 5.12 -25.85
N LEU A 17 -10.74 5.55 -26.54
CA LEU A 17 -12.08 5.73 -25.98
C LEU A 17 -13.01 4.59 -26.40
N PRO A 18 -14.17 4.44 -25.73
CA PRO A 18 -15.24 3.60 -26.23
C PRO A 18 -15.62 4.02 -27.68
N PRO A 19 -15.87 3.06 -28.60
CA PRO A 19 -16.06 1.62 -28.37
C PRO A 19 -14.80 0.74 -28.42
N HIS A 20 -13.63 1.29 -28.77
CA HIS A 20 -12.43 0.49 -29.05
C HIS A 20 -11.61 0.17 -27.80
N ASN A 21 -11.55 1.08 -26.82
CA ASN A 21 -10.86 0.89 -25.53
C ASN A 21 -9.42 0.34 -25.63
N LEU A 22 -8.69 0.69 -26.70
CA LEU A 22 -7.33 0.18 -26.91
C LEU A 22 -6.35 0.80 -25.91
N THR A 23 -5.36 0.03 -25.49
CA THR A 23 -4.29 0.54 -24.64
C THR A 23 -3.36 1.46 -25.44
N VAL A 24 -2.67 2.37 -24.74
CA VAL A 24 -1.67 3.27 -25.37
C VAL A 24 -0.59 2.47 -26.11
N ALA A 25 -0.22 1.28 -25.61
CA ALA A 25 0.77 0.40 -26.22
C ALA A 25 0.25 -0.34 -27.47
N GLU A 26 -1.05 -0.62 -27.56
CA GLU A 26 -1.68 -1.18 -28.76
C GLU A 26 -1.82 -0.13 -29.84
N VAL A 27 -2.33 1.05 -29.49
CA VAL A 27 -2.46 2.18 -30.43
C VAL A 27 -1.09 2.62 -30.97
N ALA A 28 -0.04 2.60 -30.13
CA ALA A 28 1.32 2.88 -30.56
C ALA A 28 1.81 1.89 -31.63
N ARG A 29 1.49 0.60 -31.47
CA ARG A 29 1.86 -0.47 -32.42
C ARG A 29 1.06 -0.39 -33.72
N GLU A 30 -0.25 -0.13 -33.63
CA GLU A 30 -1.12 0.00 -34.81
C GLU A 30 -0.77 1.22 -35.67
N GLU A 31 -0.56 2.37 -35.02
CA GLU A 31 -0.40 3.65 -35.71
C GLU A 31 1.07 3.98 -36.01
N GLY A 32 2.01 3.17 -35.51
CA GLY A 32 3.44 3.38 -35.66
C GLY A 32 3.94 4.63 -34.93
N ILE A 33 3.35 4.96 -33.78
CA ILE A 33 3.65 6.18 -33.02
C ILE A 33 4.43 5.82 -31.75
N ALA A 34 5.41 6.66 -31.41
CA ALA A 34 6.13 6.51 -30.16
C ALA A 34 5.16 6.60 -28.96
N VAL A 35 5.20 5.59 -28.09
CA VAL A 35 4.35 5.47 -26.89
C VAL A 35 4.36 6.76 -26.06
N GLN A 36 5.53 7.39 -25.92
CA GLN A 36 5.71 8.65 -25.18
C GLN A 36 4.91 9.82 -25.78
N THR A 37 4.76 9.88 -27.11
CA THR A 37 3.99 10.92 -27.78
C THR A 37 2.50 10.76 -27.51
N LEU A 38 1.99 9.52 -27.49
CA LEU A 38 0.60 9.24 -27.14
C LEU A 38 0.30 9.58 -25.68
N TYR A 39 1.22 9.26 -24.75
CA TYR A 39 1.10 9.69 -23.36
C TYR A 39 0.99 11.20 -23.24
N HIS A 40 1.85 11.94 -23.95
CA HIS A 40 1.83 13.40 -23.94
C HIS A 40 0.50 13.98 -24.48
N TRP A 41 -0.01 13.49 -25.61
CA TRP A 41 -1.29 13.97 -26.17
C TRP A 41 -2.47 13.68 -25.27
N ARG A 42 -2.48 12.51 -24.65
CA ARG A 42 -3.52 12.11 -23.71
C ARG A 42 -3.47 12.97 -22.43
N ASP A 43 -2.28 13.28 -21.93
CA ASP A 43 -2.14 14.15 -20.76
C ASP A 43 -2.58 15.59 -21.07
N ILE A 44 -2.35 16.08 -22.30
CA ILE A 44 -2.92 17.36 -22.79
C ILE A 44 -4.44 17.29 -22.86
N ALA A 45 -4.99 16.27 -23.52
CA ALA A 45 -6.44 16.09 -23.66
C ALA A 45 -7.14 16.00 -22.30
N ARG A 46 -6.50 15.39 -21.31
CA ARG A 46 -6.97 15.35 -19.91
C ARG A 46 -7.00 16.75 -19.28
N LYS A 47 -5.95 17.56 -19.47
CA LYS A 47 -5.93 18.96 -18.97
C LYS A 47 -7.02 19.82 -19.59
N GLU A 48 -7.41 19.51 -20.83
CA GLU A 48 -8.52 20.14 -21.54
C GLU A 48 -9.90 19.60 -21.12
N GLY A 49 -9.98 18.67 -20.16
CA GLY A 49 -11.23 18.10 -19.67
C GLY A 49 -11.85 17.03 -20.57
N ARG A 50 -11.11 16.51 -21.56
CA ARG A 50 -11.59 15.41 -22.40
C ARG A 50 -11.51 14.06 -21.65
N PRO A 51 -12.52 13.18 -21.80
CA PRO A 51 -12.58 11.92 -21.06
C PRO A 51 -11.62 10.88 -21.66
N VAL A 52 -10.32 10.96 -21.36
CA VAL A 52 -9.29 10.02 -21.84
C VAL A 52 -8.74 9.12 -20.71
N PRO A 53 -8.45 7.82 -20.97
CA PRO A 53 -7.90 6.92 -19.95
C PRO A 53 -6.60 7.43 -19.32
N GLY A 54 -6.36 7.13 -18.04
CA GLY A 54 -5.19 7.63 -17.30
C GLY A 54 -3.87 6.92 -17.56
N LYS A 55 -2.77 7.51 -17.04
CA LYS A 55 -1.39 6.96 -17.06
C LYS A 55 -1.31 5.59 -16.40
N THR A 56 -2.23 5.32 -15.50
CA THR A 56 -2.38 4.06 -14.82
C THR A 56 -3.87 3.77 -14.66
N LEU A 57 -4.20 2.50 -14.86
CA LEU A 57 -5.46 1.87 -14.45
C LEU A 57 -5.52 1.70 -12.92
N THR A 58 -4.83 2.51 -12.13
CA THR A 58 -4.61 2.19 -10.73
C THR A 58 -5.83 2.62 -9.93
N ALA A 59 -6.51 1.61 -9.40
CA ALA A 59 -7.47 1.71 -8.31
C ALA A 59 -6.96 2.51 -7.09
N ASP A 60 -5.69 2.92 -7.05
CA ASP A 60 -5.07 3.64 -5.92
C ASP A 60 -5.44 5.12 -5.82
N ASP A 61 -5.90 5.78 -6.89
CA ASP A 61 -6.29 7.20 -6.81
C ASP A 61 -7.72 7.41 -6.27
N TRP A 62 -8.49 6.33 -6.10
CA TRP A 62 -9.87 6.39 -5.61
C TRP A 62 -9.90 6.25 -4.08
N SER A 63 -10.50 7.22 -3.40
CA SER A 63 -10.73 7.13 -1.95
C SER A 63 -11.60 5.91 -1.61
N ALA A 64 -11.44 5.37 -0.39
CA ALA A 64 -12.23 4.24 0.06
C ALA A 64 -13.76 4.53 0.00
N GLU A 65 -14.14 5.77 0.30
CA GLU A 65 -15.52 6.26 0.19
C GLU A 65 -16.02 6.24 -1.25
N ALA A 66 -15.20 6.66 -2.22
CA ALA A 66 -15.56 6.65 -3.63
C ALA A 66 -15.66 5.23 -4.19
N LYS A 67 -14.77 4.31 -3.77
CA LYS A 67 -14.87 2.88 -4.10
C LYS A 67 -16.17 2.28 -3.57
N LEU A 68 -16.52 2.59 -2.32
CA LEU A 68 -17.76 2.12 -1.71
C LEU A 68 -19.00 2.67 -2.43
N ALA A 69 -19.02 3.96 -2.76
CA ALA A 69 -20.10 4.58 -3.53
C ALA A 69 -20.32 3.87 -4.87
N VAL A 70 -19.25 3.58 -5.61
CA VAL A 70 -19.32 2.82 -6.86
C VAL A 70 -19.91 1.43 -6.65
N ILE A 71 -19.50 0.71 -5.60
CA ILE A 71 -20.06 -0.63 -5.29
C ILE A 71 -21.57 -0.53 -4.99
N ILE A 72 -22.01 0.49 -4.26
CA ILE A 72 -23.42 0.70 -3.91
C ILE A 72 -24.24 1.07 -5.16
N GLU A 73 -23.74 1.99 -5.99
CA GLU A 73 -24.38 2.42 -7.22
C GLU A 73 -24.48 1.30 -8.25
N THR A 74 -23.50 0.40 -8.30
CA THR A 74 -23.48 -0.74 -9.22
C THR A 74 -24.22 -1.98 -8.71
N ALA A 75 -24.60 -2.01 -7.43
CA ALA A 75 -25.31 -3.15 -6.82
C ALA A 75 -26.67 -3.50 -7.48
N PRO A 76 -27.54 -2.53 -7.86
CA PRO A 76 -28.80 -2.84 -8.52
C PRO A 76 -28.70 -2.98 -10.04
N LEU A 77 -27.54 -2.67 -10.64
CA LEU A 77 -27.37 -2.61 -12.09
C LEU A 77 -27.15 -4.00 -12.69
N SER A 78 -27.69 -4.21 -13.89
CA SER A 78 -27.40 -5.37 -14.73
C SER A 78 -25.97 -5.32 -15.29
N GLU A 79 -25.46 -6.44 -15.80
CA GLU A 79 -24.09 -6.50 -16.36
C GLU A 79 -23.89 -5.49 -17.52
N ALA A 80 -24.92 -5.24 -18.33
CA ALA A 80 -24.88 -4.26 -19.41
C ALA A 80 -24.75 -2.82 -18.87
N GLU A 81 -25.51 -2.50 -17.83
CA GLU A 81 -25.51 -1.18 -17.18
C GLU A 81 -24.22 -0.94 -16.40
N ILE A 82 -23.65 -1.98 -15.76
CA ILE A 82 -22.33 -1.89 -15.12
C ILE A 82 -21.26 -1.57 -16.16
N ASN A 83 -21.31 -2.20 -17.34
CA ASN A 83 -20.36 -1.90 -18.42
C ASN A 83 -20.51 -0.46 -18.91
N GLN A 84 -21.73 0.07 -19.02
CA GLN A 84 -21.96 1.47 -19.37
C GLN A 84 -21.45 2.42 -18.28
N TYR A 85 -21.79 2.16 -17.03
CA TYR A 85 -21.33 2.92 -15.86
C TYR A 85 -19.80 2.96 -15.80
N CYS A 86 -19.16 1.81 -15.99
CA CYS A 86 -17.71 1.67 -16.03
C CYS A 86 -17.11 2.53 -17.15
N ARG A 87 -17.71 2.55 -18.35
CA ARG A 87 -17.27 3.40 -19.46
C ARG A 87 -17.40 4.89 -19.15
N GLU A 88 -18.49 5.31 -18.52
CA GLU A 88 -18.73 6.71 -18.14
C GLU A 88 -17.76 7.19 -17.06
N LYS A 89 -17.42 6.32 -16.10
CA LYS A 89 -16.52 6.64 -14.97
C LYS A 89 -15.04 6.36 -15.25
N GLY A 90 -14.71 5.77 -16.41
CA GLY A 90 -13.35 5.36 -16.75
C GLY A 90 -12.82 4.21 -15.89
N LEU A 91 -13.72 3.33 -15.43
CA LEU A 91 -13.44 2.16 -14.62
C LEU A 91 -13.53 0.88 -15.46
N PHE A 92 -12.89 -0.18 -14.97
CA PHE A 92 -13.03 -1.53 -15.53
C PHE A 92 -13.93 -2.37 -14.63
N ARG A 93 -14.74 -3.23 -15.26
CA ARG A 93 -15.66 -4.12 -14.52
C ARG A 93 -14.91 -5.01 -13.52
N GLU A 94 -13.70 -5.43 -13.87
CA GLU A 94 -12.83 -6.26 -13.03
C GLU A 94 -12.44 -5.53 -11.74
N GLN A 95 -12.24 -4.21 -11.80
CA GLN A 95 -11.88 -3.40 -10.63
C GLN A 95 -13.06 -3.29 -9.66
N VAL A 96 -14.27 -3.06 -10.19
CA VAL A 96 -15.49 -3.01 -9.36
C VAL A 96 -15.73 -4.36 -8.68
N GLN A 97 -15.51 -5.46 -9.40
CA GLN A 97 -15.60 -6.80 -8.81
C GLN A 97 -14.52 -7.07 -7.75
N GLN A 98 -13.28 -6.65 -7.99
CA GLN A 98 -12.20 -6.73 -7.00
C GLN A 98 -12.56 -5.95 -5.73
N TRP A 99 -13.01 -4.69 -5.85
CA TRP A 99 -13.39 -3.91 -4.67
C TRP A 99 -14.56 -4.52 -3.91
N LYS A 100 -15.52 -5.13 -4.62
CA LYS A 100 -16.61 -5.88 -3.98
C LYS A 100 -16.07 -7.07 -3.19
N GLN A 101 -15.15 -7.83 -3.75
CA GLN A 101 -14.50 -8.96 -3.08
C GLN A 101 -13.68 -8.50 -1.87
N ASP A 102 -12.88 -7.45 -2.01
CA ASP A 102 -12.08 -6.87 -0.94
C ASP A 102 -12.95 -6.36 0.21
N CYS A 103 -14.08 -5.73 -0.12
CA CYS A 103 -15.07 -5.26 0.85
C CYS A 103 -15.67 -6.44 1.65
N LEU A 104 -16.10 -7.51 0.97
CA LEU A 104 -16.60 -8.73 1.60
C LEU A 104 -15.53 -9.44 2.44
N ALA A 105 -14.32 -9.53 1.92
CA ALA A 105 -13.19 -10.10 2.62
C ALA A 105 -12.88 -9.30 3.89
N GLY A 106 -12.92 -7.96 3.84
CA GLY A 106 -12.76 -7.08 5.00
C GLY A 106 -13.77 -7.37 6.11
N PHE A 107 -15.04 -7.61 5.76
CA PHE A 107 -16.08 -7.97 6.73
C PHE A 107 -15.82 -9.34 7.39
N GLN A 108 -15.44 -10.36 6.62
CA GLN A 108 -15.14 -11.69 7.15
C GLN A 108 -13.86 -11.71 7.99
N THR A 109 -12.88 -10.93 7.55
CA THR A 109 -11.55 -10.84 8.14
C THR A 109 -11.58 -10.08 9.48
N SER A 110 -12.43 -9.06 9.60
CA SER A 110 -12.54 -8.21 10.81
C SER A 110 -12.78 -9.00 12.09
N GLU A 111 -13.73 -9.95 12.11
CA GLU A 111 -14.03 -10.68 13.35
C GLU A 111 -12.95 -11.69 13.74
N VAL A 112 -12.40 -12.42 12.75
CA VAL A 112 -11.38 -13.45 12.98
C VAL A 112 -10.05 -12.79 13.33
N GLN A 113 -9.62 -11.78 12.58
CA GLN A 113 -8.40 -11.04 12.86
C GLN A 113 -8.48 -10.28 14.19
N THR A 114 -9.62 -9.68 14.54
CA THR A 114 -9.72 -8.98 15.84
C THR A 114 -9.53 -9.95 17.01
N LYS A 115 -10.03 -11.19 16.91
CA LYS A 115 -9.83 -12.22 17.94
C LYS A 115 -8.38 -12.68 18.01
N THR A 116 -7.75 -12.97 16.88
CA THR A 116 -6.34 -13.42 16.86
C THR A 116 -5.40 -12.32 17.32
N ILE A 117 -5.58 -11.07 16.86
CA ILE A 117 -4.79 -9.91 17.28
C ILE A 117 -4.92 -9.70 18.80
N LYS A 118 -6.14 -9.82 19.36
CA LYS A 118 -6.34 -9.71 20.81
C LYS A 118 -5.65 -10.83 21.59
N GLN A 119 -5.63 -12.06 21.06
CA GLN A 119 -4.96 -13.18 21.70
C GLN A 119 -3.43 -13.02 21.65
N GLN A 120 -2.88 -12.64 20.49
CA GLN A 120 -1.47 -12.34 20.31
C GLN A 120 -1.03 -11.19 21.24
N ALA A 121 -1.76 -10.07 21.26
CA ALA A 121 -1.45 -8.95 22.15
C ALA A 121 -1.45 -9.34 23.65
N LYS A 122 -2.26 -10.33 24.06
CA LYS A 122 -2.24 -10.85 25.43
C LYS A 122 -1.01 -11.73 25.69
N ALA A 123 -0.66 -12.60 24.74
CA ALA A 123 0.52 -13.45 24.82
C ALA A 123 1.79 -12.61 24.89
N ASP A 124 1.95 -11.65 23.97
CA ASP A 124 3.10 -10.75 23.90
C ASP A 124 3.23 -9.93 25.19
N LYS A 125 2.10 -9.44 25.74
CA LYS A 125 2.13 -8.70 27.01
C LYS A 125 2.54 -9.57 28.19
N ALA A 126 2.21 -10.86 28.18
CA ALA A 126 2.65 -11.79 29.22
C ALA A 126 4.15 -12.05 29.11
N GLU A 127 4.65 -12.27 27.90
CA GLU A 127 6.06 -12.48 27.61
C GLU A 127 6.93 -11.25 27.95
N ILE A 128 6.48 -10.05 27.56
CA ILE A 128 7.17 -8.81 27.94
C ILE A 128 7.27 -8.70 29.47
N LYS A 129 6.23 -9.06 30.22
CA LYS A 129 6.25 -9.02 31.68
C LYS A 129 7.20 -10.06 32.28
N SER A 130 7.29 -11.27 31.73
CA SER A 130 8.25 -12.27 32.21
C SER A 130 9.68 -11.85 31.93
N LEU A 131 9.96 -11.39 30.70
CA LEU A 131 11.27 -10.88 30.31
C LEU A 131 11.70 -9.68 31.18
N GLN A 132 10.80 -8.74 31.47
CA GLN A 132 11.07 -7.62 32.38
C GLN A 132 11.35 -8.05 33.83
N ARG A 133 10.81 -9.18 34.29
CA ARG A 133 11.12 -9.70 35.63
C ARG A 133 12.49 -10.35 35.66
N GLU A 134 12.80 -11.17 34.66
CA GLU A 134 14.12 -11.80 34.53
C GLU A 134 15.23 -10.76 34.39
N LEU A 135 15.00 -9.73 33.58
CA LEU A 135 15.95 -8.64 33.38
C LEU A 135 16.23 -7.92 34.71
N ARG A 136 15.20 -7.56 35.48
CA ARG A 136 15.37 -6.95 36.81
C ARG A 136 16.12 -7.86 37.79
N TYR A 137 15.87 -9.17 37.77
CA TYR A 137 16.60 -10.11 38.61
C TYR A 137 18.08 -10.18 38.24
N LYS A 138 18.38 -10.25 36.94
CA LYS A 138 19.76 -10.26 36.40
C LYS A 138 20.50 -8.96 36.70
N GLU A 139 19.84 -7.80 36.53
CA GLU A 139 20.41 -6.50 36.90
C GLU A 139 20.74 -6.41 38.39
N LYS A 140 19.86 -6.92 39.26
CA LYS A 140 20.11 -6.95 40.71
C LYS A 140 21.32 -7.83 41.05
N ALA A 141 21.38 -9.04 40.50
CA ALA A 141 22.53 -9.93 40.71
C ALA A 141 23.85 -9.31 40.18
N LEU A 142 23.79 -8.62 39.04
CA LEU A 142 24.93 -7.90 38.48
C LEU A 142 25.36 -6.74 39.37
N ALA A 143 24.42 -5.99 39.94
CA ALA A 143 24.71 -4.91 40.87
C ALA A 143 25.34 -5.43 42.18
N GLU A 144 24.86 -6.56 42.72
CA GLU A 144 25.45 -7.21 43.89
C GLU A 144 26.89 -7.68 43.60
N ALA A 145 27.14 -8.29 42.43
CA ALA A 145 28.48 -8.69 42.01
C ALA A 145 29.42 -7.49 41.85
N ALA A 146 28.95 -6.40 41.22
CA ALA A 146 29.72 -5.16 41.09
C ALA A 146 30.05 -4.55 42.47
N ALA A 147 29.11 -4.56 43.41
CA ALA A 147 29.34 -4.09 44.78
C ALA A 147 30.42 -4.92 45.50
N LEU A 148 30.39 -6.25 45.37
CA LEU A 148 31.42 -7.13 45.93
C LEU A 148 32.81 -6.85 45.34
N LEU A 149 32.91 -6.64 44.02
CA LEU A 149 34.18 -6.26 43.38
C LEU A 149 34.72 -4.93 43.91
N VAL A 150 33.85 -3.93 44.06
CA VAL A 150 34.22 -2.62 44.62
C VAL A 150 34.70 -2.76 46.07
N LEU A 151 34.00 -3.54 46.89
CA LEU A 151 34.39 -3.78 48.28
C LEU A 151 35.74 -4.52 48.37
N ARG A 152 35.96 -5.54 47.53
CA ARG A 152 37.24 -6.24 47.44
C ARG A 152 38.38 -5.29 47.05
N LYS A 153 38.17 -4.43 46.05
CA LYS A 153 39.18 -3.44 45.65
C LYS A 153 39.51 -2.46 46.79
N LYS A 154 38.50 -1.98 47.51
CA LYS A 154 38.71 -1.08 48.67
C LYS A 154 39.46 -1.78 49.81
N LEU A 155 39.17 -3.05 50.06
CA LEU A 155 39.84 -3.86 51.08
C LEU A 155 41.33 -4.07 50.73
N ASN A 156 41.64 -4.45 49.49
CA ASN A 156 43.01 -4.60 49.02
C ASN A 156 43.81 -3.30 49.16
N ALA A 157 43.22 -2.16 48.77
CA ALA A 157 43.84 -0.84 48.92
C ALA A 157 44.14 -0.47 50.39
N LEU A 158 43.27 -0.87 51.34
CA LEU A 158 43.51 -0.66 52.78
C LEU A 158 44.64 -1.54 53.33
N TRP A 159 44.81 -2.74 52.80
CA TRP A 159 45.88 -3.65 53.22
C TRP A 159 47.19 -3.47 52.46
N GLY A 160 47.27 -2.49 51.55
CA GLY A 160 48.50 -2.18 50.80
C GLY A 160 48.91 -3.28 49.81
N ASP A 161 48.00 -4.21 49.53
CA ASP A 161 48.21 -5.26 48.52
C ASP A 161 47.73 -4.70 47.17
N ASP A 162 48.45 -3.68 46.69
CA ASP A 162 48.43 -3.30 45.27
C ASP A 162 49.25 -4.34 44.50
N SER A 163 48.79 -5.59 44.51
CA SER A 163 49.10 -6.54 43.46
C SER A 163 48.25 -6.16 42.24
N GLU A 164 48.63 -5.03 41.63
CA GLU A 164 48.37 -4.69 40.23
C GLU A 164 49.08 -5.75 39.36
N GLU A 165 48.48 -6.92 39.21
CA GLU A 165 48.84 -7.86 38.15
C GLU A 165 47.75 -7.84 37.07
N SER A 166 48.06 -7.05 36.03
CA SER A 166 47.75 -7.21 34.59
C SER A 166 46.45 -7.89 34.15
#